data_AF-A0A2V8PJ43-F1
#
_entry.id   AF-A0A2V8PJ43-F1
#
_cell.length_a   1.000
_cell.length_b   1.000
_cell.length_c   1.000
_cell.angle_alpha   90.00
_cell.angle_beta   90.00
_cell.angle_gamma   90.00
#
_symmetry.space_group_name_H-M   'P 1'
#
loop_
_entity.id
_entity.type
_entity.pdbx_description
1 polymer ?
#
loop_
_entity_poly.entity_id
_entity_poly.type
_entity_poly.pdbx_seq_one_letter_code
_entity_poly.pdbx_strand_id
1 'polypeptide(L)'
;MLLGNGDGTLKAPITYHLDAAPYYIIANDFNRDGKLDVAVGSLFSSAIILLGNGDGSFKAGPEYHLDNTPTDIGLGDFNGDGRIDLASVGIFQSKNVQVLLGNGDGTFQNAGSFIDSVGGLAITVADFNRDTRSDLAACISGQLTVALINVTPGNLNNTDYFVHQHYLDFLAREPDASGFGFWTNQISSCGADQQCLDTKRANVSAAFALSIEFQQTAYLVERIYKTAYGDATGASTSGGAHQLAVPIVRLDELQVETEQIGQGVIVGENGWDAVLENNKQNFLAQFVQRSRFTNAFPVTLTPAEFVDNLNQYAGNVLSSSERAAALALFGDAIDTSNTSARAQSLRQIAENQKLYNSEFNRAFVLMEYFGYLRRNPNERPDTGYSGYDFWLNKLNAFNGDYQKAEMVKAFITSGEYRSRFGPL
;
A
#
# COMPACT_ATOMS: atom_id res chain seq x y z
N MET A 1 -4.79 -27.88 -15.48
CA MET A 1 -3.73 -26.86 -15.58
C MET A 1 -3.10 -26.91 -16.97
N LEU A 2 -2.97 -25.77 -17.65
CA LEU A 2 -2.18 -25.61 -18.87
C LEU A 2 -1.02 -24.67 -18.54
N LEU A 3 0.22 -25.14 -18.65
CA LEU A 3 1.40 -24.32 -18.37
C LEU A 3 1.89 -23.65 -19.65
N GLY A 4 2.20 -22.35 -19.57
CA GLY A 4 2.84 -21.65 -20.69
C GLY A 4 4.28 -22.09 -20.90
N ASN A 5 4.72 -22.10 -22.16
CA ASN A 5 6.13 -22.27 -22.52
C ASN A 5 6.91 -20.94 -22.46
N GLY A 6 6.23 -19.81 -22.25
CA GLY A 6 6.82 -18.47 -22.27
C GLY A 6 6.94 -17.85 -23.66
N ASP A 7 6.48 -18.55 -24.70
CA ASP A 7 6.49 -18.12 -26.11
C ASP A 7 5.08 -17.95 -26.70
N GLY A 8 4.06 -17.91 -25.83
CA GLY A 8 2.65 -17.88 -26.23
C GLY A 8 2.03 -19.24 -26.52
N THR A 9 2.78 -20.34 -26.40
CA THR A 9 2.24 -21.71 -26.52
C THR A 9 2.05 -22.39 -25.16
N LEU A 10 1.24 -23.46 -25.14
CA LEU A 10 0.89 -24.22 -23.93
C LEU A 10 1.49 -25.62 -23.95
N LYS A 11 1.91 -26.11 -22.79
CA LYS A 11 2.25 -27.51 -22.54
C LYS A 11 0.99 -28.38 -22.52
N ALA A 12 1.19 -29.69 -22.59
CA ALA A 12 0.11 -30.66 -22.41
C ALA A 12 -0.59 -30.43 -21.04
N PRO A 13 -1.94 -30.53 -20.99
CA PRO A 13 -2.68 -30.26 -19.78
C PRO A 13 -2.48 -31.35 -18.72
N ILE A 14 -2.33 -30.93 -17.47
CA ILE A 14 -2.48 -31.81 -16.30
C ILE A 14 -3.95 -31.74 -15.88
N THR A 15 -4.61 -32.88 -15.77
CA THR A 15 -6.04 -33.00 -15.44
C THR A 15 -6.22 -33.55 -14.03
N TYR A 16 -7.04 -32.88 -13.24
CA TYR A 16 -7.44 -33.32 -11.90
C TYR A 16 -8.92 -33.70 -11.96
N HIS A 17 -9.23 -34.95 -11.61
CA HIS A 17 -10.61 -35.41 -11.51
C HIS A 17 -11.11 -35.05 -10.11
N LEU A 18 -12.14 -34.19 -10.07
CA LEU A 18 -12.88 -33.88 -8.87
C LEU A 18 -14.19 -34.67 -8.93
N ASP A 19 -14.57 -35.32 -7.84
CA ASP A 19 -15.87 -35.97 -7.69
C ASP A 19 -16.97 -34.91 -7.42
N ALA A 20 -17.00 -33.89 -8.27
CA ALA A 20 -17.78 -32.66 -8.12
C ALA A 20 -18.25 -32.14 -9.48
N ALA A 21 -19.16 -31.17 -9.47
CA ALA A 21 -19.58 -30.42 -10.65
C ALA A 21 -18.94 -29.01 -10.62
N PRO A 22 -17.62 -28.88 -10.92
CA PRO A 22 -16.92 -27.61 -10.79
C PRO A 22 -17.54 -26.55 -11.71
N TYR A 23 -17.78 -25.37 -11.15
CA TYR A 23 -18.44 -24.25 -11.81
C TYR A 23 -17.56 -22.99 -11.82
N TYR A 24 -16.86 -22.74 -10.72
CA TYR A 24 -16.01 -21.57 -10.55
C TYR A 24 -14.64 -21.98 -10.00
N ILE A 25 -13.62 -21.19 -10.31
CA ILE A 25 -12.24 -21.41 -9.87
C ILE A 25 -11.58 -20.07 -9.55
N ILE A 26 -10.84 -20.02 -8.44
CA ILE A 26 -10.04 -18.86 -8.05
C ILE A 26 -8.70 -19.33 -7.47
N ALA A 27 -7.64 -18.55 -7.67
CA ALA A 27 -6.29 -18.87 -7.22
C ALA A 27 -5.80 -17.84 -6.20
N ASN A 28 -5.17 -18.30 -5.13
CA ASN A 28 -4.50 -17.50 -4.12
C ASN A 28 -3.57 -18.40 -3.29
N ASP A 29 -2.68 -17.85 -2.46
CA ASP A 29 -1.88 -18.62 -1.52
C ASP A 29 -2.64 -18.77 -0.19
N PHE A 30 -3.40 -19.86 -0.04
CA PHE A 30 -4.26 -20.09 1.13
C PHE A 30 -3.48 -20.59 2.35
N ASN A 31 -2.25 -21.06 2.15
CA ASN A 31 -1.41 -21.66 3.18
C ASN A 31 -0.12 -20.87 3.49
N ARG A 32 0.09 -19.75 2.79
CA ARG A 32 1.21 -18.81 2.94
C ARG A 32 2.59 -19.42 2.71
N ASP A 33 2.70 -20.44 1.86
CA ASP A 33 4.00 -21.03 1.48
C ASP A 33 4.67 -20.37 0.27
N GLY A 34 4.05 -19.31 -0.26
CA GLY A 34 4.52 -18.56 -1.42
C GLY A 34 4.12 -19.18 -2.75
N LYS A 35 3.28 -20.22 -2.77
CA LYS A 35 2.83 -20.89 -3.98
C LYS A 35 1.33 -20.69 -4.15
N LEU A 36 0.90 -20.52 -5.40
CA LEU A 36 -0.52 -20.39 -5.69
C LEU A 36 -1.25 -21.72 -5.48
N ASP A 37 -2.23 -21.69 -4.60
CA ASP A 37 -3.27 -22.70 -4.41
C ASP A 37 -4.51 -22.34 -5.25
N VAL A 38 -5.50 -23.23 -5.24
CA VAL A 38 -6.76 -23.07 -5.97
C VAL A 38 -7.95 -23.45 -5.10
N ALA A 39 -9.01 -22.64 -5.15
CA ALA A 39 -10.33 -22.99 -4.63
C ALA A 39 -11.29 -23.21 -5.80
N VAL A 40 -12.07 -24.29 -5.75
CA VAL A 40 -13.05 -24.68 -6.76
C VAL A 40 -14.44 -24.69 -6.16
N GLY A 41 -15.33 -23.83 -6.67
CA GLY A 41 -16.75 -23.86 -6.36
C GLY A 41 -17.47 -24.91 -7.20
N SER A 42 -18.27 -25.75 -6.55
CA SER A 42 -19.01 -26.85 -7.17
C SER A 42 -20.51 -26.61 -7.11
N LEU A 43 -21.24 -26.97 -8.19
CA LEU A 43 -22.71 -26.97 -8.20
C LEU A 43 -23.33 -27.94 -7.19
N PHE A 44 -22.53 -28.81 -6.58
CA PHE A 44 -22.97 -29.68 -5.47
C PHE A 44 -22.86 -29.01 -4.10
N SER A 45 -22.79 -27.68 -4.07
CA SER A 45 -22.72 -26.89 -2.84
C SER A 45 -21.46 -27.22 -2.03
N SER A 46 -20.32 -27.17 -2.71
CA SER A 46 -19.00 -27.40 -2.11
C SER A 46 -17.97 -26.36 -2.58
N ALA A 47 -17.03 -26.02 -1.70
CA ALA A 47 -15.76 -25.39 -2.03
C ALA A 47 -14.62 -26.39 -1.80
N ILE A 48 -13.87 -26.72 -2.85
CA ILE A 48 -12.79 -27.70 -2.81
C ILE A 48 -11.46 -26.96 -2.92
N ILE A 49 -10.55 -27.19 -1.96
CA ILE A 49 -9.23 -26.56 -1.94
C ILE A 49 -8.20 -27.53 -2.55
N LEU A 50 -7.35 -27.00 -3.42
CA LEU A 50 -6.23 -27.70 -4.04
C LEU A 50 -4.95 -26.91 -3.75
N LEU A 51 -4.01 -27.53 -3.04
CA LEU A 51 -2.79 -26.84 -2.60
C LEU A 51 -1.69 -26.99 -3.64
N GLY A 52 -1.03 -25.88 -3.99
CA GLY A 52 -0.02 -25.78 -5.03
C GLY A 52 1.32 -26.36 -4.59
N ASN A 53 1.96 -27.12 -5.49
CA ASN A 53 3.34 -27.58 -5.26
C ASN A 53 4.39 -26.56 -5.76
N GLY A 54 3.95 -25.52 -6.49
CA GLY A 54 4.80 -24.45 -7.04
C GLY A 54 5.35 -24.75 -8.45
N ASP A 55 5.13 -25.96 -8.95
CA ASP A 55 5.52 -26.42 -10.29
C ASP A 55 4.34 -26.49 -11.27
N GLY A 56 3.19 -25.97 -10.86
CA GLY A 56 1.92 -26.05 -11.61
C GLY A 56 1.12 -27.33 -11.35
N SER A 57 1.59 -28.21 -10.47
CA SER A 57 0.80 -29.32 -9.94
C SER A 57 0.18 -28.96 -8.59
N PHE A 58 -0.88 -29.68 -8.25
CA PHE A 58 -1.62 -29.55 -6.99
C PHE A 58 -1.70 -30.88 -6.24
N LYS A 59 -1.79 -30.80 -4.91
CA LYS A 59 -2.22 -31.87 -4.02
C LYS A 59 -3.65 -31.62 -3.53
N ALA A 60 -4.36 -32.69 -3.20
CA ALA A 60 -5.71 -32.58 -2.65
C ALA A 60 -5.69 -31.85 -1.30
N GLY A 61 -6.56 -30.86 -1.15
CA GLY A 61 -6.84 -30.18 0.10
C GLY A 61 -8.24 -30.55 0.64
N PRO A 62 -8.70 -29.83 1.67
CA PRO A 62 -10.03 -30.03 2.25
C PRO A 62 -11.17 -29.61 1.30
N GLU A 63 -12.32 -30.23 1.51
CA GLU A 63 -13.59 -29.85 0.88
C GLU A 63 -14.55 -29.34 1.98
N TYR A 64 -15.21 -28.22 1.69
CA TYR A 64 -16.16 -27.58 2.60
C TYR A 64 -17.54 -27.57 1.98
N HIS A 65 -18.54 -27.97 2.77
CA HIS A 65 -19.93 -27.81 2.39
C HIS A 65 -20.31 -26.33 2.42
N LEU A 66 -20.99 -25.90 1.35
CA LEU A 66 -21.59 -24.58 1.25
C LEU A 66 -23.10 -24.65 1.47
N ASP A 67 -23.63 -23.65 2.16
CA ASP A 67 -25.06 -23.42 2.36
C ASP A 67 -25.71 -22.79 1.10
N ASN A 68 -25.02 -22.82 -0.05
CA ASN A 68 -25.49 -22.35 -1.36
C ASN A 68 -24.94 -23.20 -2.50
N THR A 69 -25.58 -23.11 -3.67
CA THR A 69 -24.97 -23.55 -4.93
C THR A 69 -24.16 -22.38 -5.50
N PRO A 70 -22.82 -22.37 -5.35
CA PRO A 70 -22.00 -21.20 -5.65
C PRO A 70 -22.06 -20.85 -7.14
N THR A 71 -22.42 -19.62 -7.45
CA THR A 71 -22.29 -19.04 -8.79
C THR A 71 -21.01 -18.24 -8.94
N ASP A 72 -20.44 -17.76 -7.83
CA ASP A 72 -19.22 -16.96 -7.79
C ASP A 72 -18.55 -17.05 -6.41
N ILE A 73 -17.24 -16.80 -6.35
CA ILE A 73 -16.43 -16.81 -5.13
C ILE A 73 -15.53 -15.57 -5.11
N GLY A 74 -15.56 -14.85 -3.99
CA GLY A 74 -14.66 -13.75 -3.67
C GLY A 74 -13.66 -14.14 -2.60
N LEU A 75 -12.47 -13.55 -2.66
CA LEU A 75 -11.42 -13.72 -1.66
C LEU A 75 -11.11 -12.38 -1.01
N GLY A 76 -10.85 -12.38 0.29
CA GLY A 76 -10.48 -11.20 1.06
C GLY A 76 -10.16 -11.56 2.50
N ASP A 77 -9.56 -10.65 3.25
CA ASP A 77 -9.45 -10.77 4.70
C ASP A 77 -10.68 -10.11 5.34
N PHE A 78 -11.71 -10.91 5.63
CA PHE A 78 -13.00 -10.44 6.14
C PHE A 78 -13.02 -10.31 7.66
N ASN A 79 -12.07 -10.93 8.38
CA ASN A 79 -11.99 -10.87 9.85
C ASN A 79 -10.81 -10.03 10.38
N GLY A 80 -9.92 -9.56 9.51
CA GLY A 80 -8.76 -8.74 9.87
C GLY A 80 -7.66 -9.51 10.58
N ASP A 81 -7.47 -10.80 10.30
CA ASP A 81 -6.34 -11.58 10.84
C ASP A 81 -5.16 -11.73 9.86
N GLY A 82 -5.28 -11.06 8.71
CA GLY A 82 -4.35 -11.05 7.58
C GLY A 82 -4.45 -12.30 6.72
N ARG A 83 -5.26 -13.30 7.05
CA ARG A 83 -5.37 -14.57 6.31
C ARG A 83 -6.47 -14.40 5.27
N ILE A 84 -6.30 -15.09 4.15
CA ILE A 84 -7.28 -15.04 3.08
C ILE A 84 -8.48 -15.89 3.47
N ASP A 85 -9.63 -15.23 3.57
CA ASP A 85 -10.93 -15.83 3.72
C ASP A 85 -11.59 -16.03 2.35
N LEU A 86 -12.59 -16.91 2.32
CA LEU A 86 -13.37 -17.23 1.14
C LEU A 86 -14.83 -16.84 1.37
N ALA A 87 -15.40 -16.05 0.46
CA ALA A 87 -16.83 -15.78 0.41
C ALA A 87 -17.43 -16.41 -0.84
N SER A 88 -18.46 -17.24 -0.66
CA SER A 88 -19.26 -17.76 -1.76
C SER A 88 -20.55 -16.98 -1.89
N VAL A 89 -20.98 -16.73 -3.13
CA VAL A 89 -22.36 -16.33 -3.43
C VAL A 89 -23.02 -17.40 -4.30
N GLY A 90 -24.29 -17.69 -4.08
CA GLY A 90 -24.96 -18.74 -4.83
C GLY A 90 -26.47 -18.64 -4.95
N ILE A 91 -27.04 -19.70 -5.53
CA ILE A 91 -28.46 -19.84 -5.86
C ILE A 91 -29.06 -21.10 -5.20
N PHE A 92 -30.39 -21.23 -5.29
CA PHE A 92 -31.21 -22.40 -4.92
C PHE A 92 -31.27 -22.79 -3.43
N GLN A 93 -30.54 -22.13 -2.54
CA GLN A 93 -30.65 -22.31 -1.08
C GLN A 93 -31.09 -21.00 -0.39
N SER A 94 -31.45 -21.09 0.90
CA SER A 94 -31.98 -19.97 1.69
C SER A 94 -30.94 -18.92 2.09
N LYS A 95 -29.64 -19.20 1.88
CA LYS A 95 -28.52 -18.37 2.32
C LYS A 95 -27.63 -18.07 1.12
N ASN A 96 -27.64 -16.85 0.59
CA ASN A 96 -26.91 -16.57 -0.65
C ASN A 96 -25.42 -16.33 -0.43
N VAL A 97 -25.01 -15.65 0.64
CA VAL A 97 -23.60 -15.33 0.90
C VAL A 97 -23.11 -16.06 2.14
N GLN A 98 -22.08 -16.90 1.98
CA GLN A 98 -21.43 -17.63 3.06
C GLN A 98 -19.94 -17.31 3.08
N VAL A 99 -19.40 -17.09 4.28
CA VAL A 99 -17.95 -16.85 4.47
C VAL A 99 -17.33 -18.03 5.21
N LEU A 100 -16.16 -18.44 4.73
CA LEU A 100 -15.26 -19.38 5.36
C LEU A 100 -13.98 -18.61 5.72
N LEU A 101 -13.65 -18.53 7.01
CA LEU A 101 -12.46 -17.83 7.50
C LEU A 101 -11.22 -18.71 7.33
N GLY A 102 -10.15 -18.17 6.76
CA GLY A 102 -8.91 -18.87 6.50
C GLY A 102 -8.06 -19.02 7.76
N ASN A 103 -7.60 -20.24 8.03
CA ASN A 103 -6.63 -20.49 9.09
C ASN A 103 -5.20 -20.24 8.63
N GLY A 104 -4.98 -19.88 7.35
CA GLY A 104 -3.66 -19.59 6.78
C GLY A 104 -2.72 -20.80 6.66
N ASP A 105 -3.27 -22.02 6.77
CA ASP A 105 -2.59 -23.31 6.58
C ASP A 105 -3.25 -24.13 5.46
N GLY A 106 -4.08 -23.48 4.63
CA GLY A 106 -4.91 -24.13 3.61
C GLY A 106 -6.23 -24.71 4.13
N THR A 107 -6.56 -24.52 5.42
CA THR A 107 -7.85 -24.89 6.01
C THR A 107 -8.70 -23.66 6.34
N PHE A 108 -10.00 -23.86 6.47
CA PHE A 108 -11.00 -22.83 6.74
C PHE A 108 -11.98 -23.24 7.84
N GLN A 109 -12.53 -22.23 8.52
CA GLN A 109 -13.62 -22.35 9.49
C GLN A 109 -14.89 -21.68 8.95
N ASN A 110 -16.05 -22.33 9.08
CA ASN A 110 -17.32 -21.72 8.68
C ASN A 110 -17.68 -20.54 9.60
N ALA A 111 -17.72 -19.32 9.07
CA ALA A 111 -18.21 -18.13 9.77
C ALA A 111 -19.73 -17.95 9.68
N GLY A 112 -20.40 -18.76 8.86
CA GLY A 112 -21.83 -18.69 8.63
C GLY A 112 -22.20 -17.85 7.42
N SER A 113 -23.47 -17.44 7.38
CA SER A 113 -24.06 -16.71 6.26
C SER A 113 -24.60 -15.36 6.71
N PHE A 114 -24.38 -14.36 5.86
CA PHE A 114 -24.58 -12.96 6.22
C PHE A 114 -25.77 -12.32 5.53
N ILE A 115 -26.35 -13.00 4.52
CA ILE A 115 -27.50 -12.52 3.76
C ILE A 115 -28.49 -13.67 3.52
N ASP A 116 -29.60 -13.62 4.24
CA ASP A 116 -30.74 -14.53 4.07
C ASP A 116 -31.70 -13.95 3.01
N SER A 117 -31.37 -14.14 1.75
CA SER A 117 -32.21 -13.78 0.60
C SER A 117 -32.01 -14.79 -0.54
N VAL A 118 -32.67 -14.62 -1.70
CA VAL A 118 -32.60 -15.58 -2.82
C VAL A 118 -31.97 -14.92 -4.06
N GLY A 119 -31.15 -15.65 -4.81
CA GLY A 119 -30.71 -15.27 -6.16
C GLY A 119 -29.42 -14.46 -6.23
N GLY A 120 -28.40 -14.82 -5.46
CA GLY A 120 -27.07 -14.25 -5.61
C GLY A 120 -26.44 -14.61 -6.97
N LEU A 121 -25.86 -13.63 -7.66
CA LEU A 121 -25.31 -13.81 -9.01
C LEU A 121 -23.82 -13.56 -9.09
N ALA A 122 -23.34 -12.52 -8.41
CA ALA A 122 -21.95 -12.07 -8.48
C ALA A 122 -21.53 -11.45 -7.15
N ILE A 123 -20.25 -11.55 -6.86
CA ILE A 123 -19.62 -10.96 -5.68
C ILE A 123 -18.37 -10.19 -6.09
N THR A 124 -18.10 -9.07 -5.43
CA THR A 124 -16.83 -8.38 -5.57
C THR A 124 -16.32 -8.03 -4.19
N VAL A 125 -15.01 -8.12 -4.04
CA VAL A 125 -14.30 -7.79 -2.82
C VAL A 125 -13.42 -6.59 -3.08
N ALA A 126 -13.54 -5.57 -2.25
CA ALA A 126 -12.72 -4.35 -2.31
C ALA A 126 -12.84 -3.64 -0.96
N ASP A 127 -11.92 -2.74 -0.66
CA ASP A 127 -12.06 -1.81 0.47
C ASP A 127 -12.98 -0.65 0.06
N PHE A 128 -14.29 -0.79 0.25
CA PHE A 128 -15.28 0.19 -0.19
C PHE A 128 -15.36 1.40 0.76
N ASN A 129 -15.03 1.20 2.04
CA ASN A 129 -15.12 2.23 3.07
C ASN A 129 -13.76 2.88 3.42
N ARG A 130 -12.66 2.41 2.82
CA ARG A 130 -11.28 2.84 3.04
C ARG A 130 -10.74 2.56 4.45
N ASP A 131 -11.26 1.53 5.10
CA ASP A 131 -10.79 1.06 6.40
C ASP A 131 -9.69 0.00 6.29
N THR A 132 -9.16 -0.20 5.06
CA THR A 132 -8.07 -1.11 4.69
C THR A 132 -8.40 -2.57 4.87
N ARG A 133 -9.69 -2.92 4.94
CA ARG A 133 -10.14 -4.30 4.99
C ARG A 133 -11.00 -4.65 3.79
N SER A 134 -11.09 -5.95 3.53
CA SER A 134 -11.93 -6.45 2.46
C SER A 134 -13.40 -6.27 2.82
N ASP A 135 -14.09 -5.37 2.12
CA ASP A 135 -15.54 -5.31 2.10
C ASP A 135 -16.10 -6.17 0.97
N LEU A 136 -17.38 -6.50 1.05
CA LEU A 136 -18.04 -7.40 0.11
C LEU A 136 -19.28 -6.73 -0.49
N ALA A 137 -19.34 -6.67 -1.81
CA ALA A 137 -20.56 -6.28 -2.52
C ALA A 137 -21.12 -7.45 -3.31
N ALA A 138 -22.41 -7.72 -3.16
CA ALA A 138 -23.09 -8.82 -3.82
C ALA A 138 -24.24 -8.31 -4.69
N CYS A 139 -24.36 -8.84 -5.90
CA CYS A 139 -25.55 -8.65 -6.73
C CYS A 139 -26.53 -9.78 -6.46
N ILE A 140 -27.71 -9.44 -5.93
CA ILE A 140 -28.72 -10.41 -5.50
C ILE A 140 -30.08 -10.02 -6.08
N SER A 141 -30.72 -10.94 -6.81
CA SER A 141 -32.04 -10.73 -7.42
C SER A 141 -32.15 -9.44 -8.25
N GLY A 142 -31.06 -9.05 -8.93
CA GLY A 142 -31.01 -7.82 -9.74
C GLY A 142 -30.85 -6.52 -8.94
N GLN A 143 -30.64 -6.60 -7.62
CA GLN A 143 -30.26 -5.47 -6.77
C GLN A 143 -28.80 -5.59 -6.33
N LEU A 144 -28.07 -4.48 -6.33
CA LEU A 144 -26.77 -4.39 -5.67
C LEU A 144 -27.01 -4.26 -4.16
N THR A 145 -26.66 -5.29 -3.41
CA THR A 145 -26.57 -5.23 -1.94
C THR A 145 -25.09 -5.17 -1.57
N VAL A 146 -24.65 -4.02 -1.07
CA VAL A 146 -23.32 -3.92 -0.46
C VAL A 146 -23.46 -4.37 0.99
N ALA A 147 -22.88 -5.53 1.32
CA ALA A 147 -22.80 -6.00 2.69
C ALA A 147 -21.40 -5.69 3.20
N LEU A 148 -21.26 -4.64 4.00
CA LEU A 148 -20.04 -4.41 4.76
C LEU A 148 -19.91 -5.58 5.75
N ILE A 149 -19.18 -6.64 5.38
CA ILE A 149 -19.04 -7.86 6.20
C ILE A 149 -18.08 -7.63 7.39
N ASN A 150 -17.38 -6.49 7.44
CA ASN A 150 -16.56 -6.14 8.58
C ASN A 150 -17.36 -5.45 9.71
N VAL A 151 -17.99 -6.25 10.57
CA VAL A 151 -18.53 -5.80 11.87
C VAL A 151 -17.60 -6.08 13.05
N THR A 152 -16.45 -6.74 12.84
CA THR A 152 -15.43 -6.87 13.89
C THR A 152 -14.45 -5.70 13.75
N PRO A 153 -14.36 -4.75 14.69
CA PRO A 153 -13.31 -3.75 14.70
C PRO A 153 -11.91 -4.36 14.50
N GLY A 154 -11.09 -3.73 13.65
CA GLY A 154 -9.71 -4.11 13.47
C GLY A 154 -9.00 -4.03 14.81
N ASN A 155 -8.42 -5.13 15.26
CA ASN A 155 -7.84 -5.19 16.58
C ASN A 155 -6.37 -4.83 16.52
N LEU A 156 -6.03 -3.55 16.69
CA LEU A 156 -4.63 -3.09 16.80
C LEU A 156 -3.85 -3.74 17.96
N ASN A 157 -4.52 -4.42 18.89
CA ASN A 157 -3.84 -5.21 19.91
C ASN A 157 -3.43 -6.61 19.42
N ASN A 158 -3.94 -7.08 18.28
CA ASN A 158 -3.45 -8.26 17.59
C ASN A 158 -2.18 -7.88 16.81
N THR A 159 -1.09 -8.61 17.06
CA THR A 159 0.21 -8.35 16.42
C THR A 159 0.19 -8.54 14.91
N ASP A 160 -0.50 -9.57 14.42
CA ASP A 160 -0.56 -9.90 12.99
C ASP A 160 -1.30 -8.77 12.25
N TYR A 161 -2.46 -8.37 12.76
CA TYR A 161 -3.23 -7.24 12.23
C TYR A 161 -2.43 -5.94 12.27
N PHE A 162 -1.79 -5.64 13.41
CA PHE A 162 -0.98 -4.43 13.56
C PHE A 162 0.14 -4.36 12.52
N VAL A 163 0.87 -5.45 12.30
CA VAL A 163 1.97 -5.48 11.31
C VAL A 163 1.43 -5.39 9.89
N HIS A 164 0.39 -6.15 9.56
CA HIS A 164 -0.25 -6.11 8.25
C HIS A 164 -0.73 -4.69 7.90
N GLN A 165 -1.35 -4.01 8.86
CA GLN A 165 -1.78 -2.63 8.69
C GLN A 165 -0.64 -1.68 8.31
N HIS A 166 0.57 -1.89 8.84
CA HIS A 166 1.73 -1.06 8.47
C HIS A 166 2.20 -1.31 7.04
N TYR A 167 2.12 -2.55 6.55
CA TYR A 167 2.39 -2.85 5.15
C TYR A 167 1.42 -2.12 4.22
N LEU A 168 0.13 -2.09 4.56
CA LEU A 168 -0.88 -1.38 3.77
C LEU A 168 -0.71 0.15 3.85
N ASP A 169 -0.50 0.68 5.06
CA ASP A 169 -0.44 2.12 5.29
C ASP A 169 0.83 2.77 4.73
N PHE A 170 1.97 2.06 4.78
CA PHE A 170 3.26 2.59 4.36
C PHE A 170 3.72 2.01 3.02
N LEU A 171 3.62 0.70 2.81
CA LEU A 171 4.20 0.06 1.63
C LEU A 171 3.19 -0.16 0.49
N ALA A 172 1.90 0.10 0.74
CA ALA A 172 0.80 -0.06 -0.23
C ALA A 172 0.79 -1.47 -0.87
N ARG A 173 1.15 -2.51 -0.12
CA ARG A 173 1.17 -3.89 -0.59
C ARG A 173 0.90 -4.87 0.53
N GLU A 174 0.57 -6.09 0.15
CA GLU A 174 0.52 -7.23 1.08
C GLU A 174 1.93 -7.58 1.61
N PRO A 175 2.02 -8.10 2.84
CA PRO A 175 3.28 -8.46 3.42
C PRO A 175 3.85 -9.73 2.76
N ASP A 176 5.14 -9.71 2.47
CA ASP A 176 5.86 -10.93 2.10
C ASP A 176 6.04 -11.82 3.34
N ALA A 177 6.04 -13.15 3.14
CA ALA A 177 6.02 -14.10 4.26
C ALA A 177 7.22 -13.93 5.22
N SER A 178 8.41 -13.64 4.68
CA SER A 178 9.63 -13.48 5.47
C SER A 178 9.61 -12.18 6.28
N GLY A 179 9.26 -11.05 5.67
CA GLY A 179 9.09 -9.77 6.34
C GLY A 179 7.94 -9.79 7.35
N PHE A 180 6.81 -10.41 7.03
CA PHE A 180 5.68 -10.57 7.96
C PHE A 180 6.11 -11.31 9.22
N GLY A 181 6.75 -12.47 9.04
CA GLY A 181 7.26 -13.26 10.16
C GLY A 181 8.32 -12.50 10.96
N PHE A 182 9.20 -11.74 10.32
CA PHE A 182 10.20 -10.93 11.01
C PHE A 182 9.55 -9.89 11.94
N TRP A 183 8.65 -9.06 11.41
CA TRP A 183 8.05 -7.96 12.17
C TRP A 183 7.08 -8.43 13.26
N THR A 184 6.27 -9.45 12.98
CA THR A 184 5.37 -10.03 14.00
C THR A 184 6.18 -10.64 15.15
N ASN A 185 7.27 -11.37 14.87
CA ASN A 185 8.14 -11.94 15.90
C ASN A 185 8.83 -10.87 16.76
N GLN A 186 9.13 -9.68 16.23
CA GLN A 186 9.68 -8.58 17.04
C GLN A 186 8.74 -8.18 18.17
N ILE A 187 7.42 -8.15 17.92
CA ILE A 187 6.41 -7.77 18.91
C ILE A 187 6.05 -8.97 19.79
N SER A 188 5.78 -10.13 19.18
CA SER A 188 5.38 -11.36 19.89
C SER A 188 6.45 -11.88 20.85
N SER A 189 7.72 -11.52 20.66
CA SER A 189 8.80 -11.83 21.61
C SER A 189 8.59 -11.27 23.03
N CYS A 190 7.70 -10.29 23.20
CA CYS A 190 7.36 -9.71 24.50
C CYS A 190 6.39 -10.57 25.33
N GLY A 191 5.72 -11.58 24.76
CA GLY A 191 4.66 -12.31 25.44
C GLY A 191 3.55 -11.37 25.96
N ALA A 192 3.27 -11.42 27.27
CA ALA A 192 2.23 -10.60 27.92
C ALA A 192 2.75 -9.29 28.56
N ASP A 193 4.03 -8.94 28.39
CA ASP A 193 4.59 -7.70 28.94
C ASP A 193 4.12 -6.48 28.14
N GLN A 194 3.18 -5.72 28.71
CA GLN A 194 2.58 -4.56 28.06
C GLN A 194 3.60 -3.45 27.75
N GLN A 195 4.58 -3.21 28.63
CA GLN A 195 5.57 -2.15 28.40
C GLN A 195 6.51 -2.53 27.25
N CYS A 196 6.88 -3.81 27.17
CA CYS A 196 7.61 -4.35 26.04
C CYS A 196 6.80 -4.24 24.74
N LEU A 197 5.52 -4.63 24.76
CA LEU A 197 4.63 -4.56 23.60
C LEU A 197 4.50 -3.13 23.07
N ASP A 198 4.25 -2.15 23.94
CA ASP A 198 4.11 -0.74 23.56
C ASP A 198 5.40 -0.20 22.92
N THR A 199 6.55 -0.56 23.50
CA THR A 199 7.87 -0.18 22.97
C THR A 199 8.14 -0.82 21.61
N LYS A 200 7.89 -2.12 21.48
CA LYS A 200 8.10 -2.85 20.22
C LYS A 200 7.17 -2.37 19.12
N ARG A 201 5.91 -2.07 19.42
CA ARG A 201 4.97 -1.46 18.46
C ARG A 201 5.50 -0.13 17.95
N ALA A 202 5.87 0.79 18.83
CA ALA A 202 6.43 2.08 18.41
C ALA A 202 7.70 1.93 17.55
N ASN A 203 8.57 0.98 17.89
CA ASN A 203 9.80 0.72 17.12
C ASN A 203 9.52 0.09 15.75
N VAL A 204 8.61 -0.88 15.67
CA VAL A 204 8.20 -1.50 14.40
C VAL A 204 7.54 -0.45 13.52
N SER A 205 6.62 0.34 14.06
CA SER A 205 5.97 1.47 13.37
C SER A 205 6.99 2.44 12.77
N ALA A 206 7.97 2.87 13.56
CA ALA A 206 9.03 3.74 13.08
C ALA A 206 9.88 3.06 11.99
N ALA A 207 10.12 1.76 12.09
CA ALA A 207 10.91 1.02 11.12
C ALA A 207 10.26 0.97 9.73
N PHE A 208 8.92 0.94 9.63
CA PHE A 208 8.23 1.05 8.34
C PHE A 208 8.46 2.42 7.70
N ALA A 209 8.26 3.50 8.47
CA ALA A 209 8.51 4.88 8.02
C ALA A 209 9.98 5.12 7.63
N LEU A 210 10.92 4.36 8.21
CA LEU A 210 12.35 4.48 7.94
C LEU A 210 12.89 3.38 7.02
N SER A 211 12.04 2.50 6.51
CA SER A 211 12.48 1.39 5.66
C SER A 211 13.08 1.91 4.36
N ILE A 212 14.03 1.17 3.79
CA ILE A 212 14.62 1.51 2.49
C ILE A 212 13.51 1.61 1.44
N GLU A 213 12.57 0.68 1.44
CA GLU A 213 11.45 0.65 0.51
C GLU A 213 10.64 1.94 0.56
N PHE A 214 10.22 2.36 1.77
CA PHE A 214 9.40 3.56 1.94
C PHE A 214 10.18 4.86 1.68
N GLN A 215 11.46 4.90 2.04
CA GLN A 215 12.33 6.04 1.75
C GLN A 215 12.61 6.24 0.25
N GLN A 216 12.63 5.15 -0.51
CA GLN A 216 12.88 5.15 -1.96
C GLN A 216 11.59 5.25 -2.79
N THR A 217 10.43 5.18 -2.15
CA THR A 217 9.10 5.36 -2.75
C THR A 217 8.48 6.68 -2.25
N ALA A 218 7.74 6.67 -1.13
CA ALA A 218 6.97 7.81 -0.64
C ALA A 218 7.82 9.06 -0.35
N TYR A 219 8.97 8.91 0.34
CA TYR A 219 9.85 10.06 0.57
C TYR A 219 10.48 10.58 -0.72
N LEU A 220 10.69 9.73 -1.72
CA LEU A 220 11.18 10.16 -3.02
C LEU A 220 10.09 10.94 -3.77
N VAL A 221 8.83 10.49 -3.72
CA VAL A 221 7.70 11.22 -4.30
C VAL A 221 7.59 12.62 -3.71
N GLU A 222 7.66 12.77 -2.39
CA GLU A 222 7.67 14.07 -1.72
C GLU A 222 8.77 14.99 -2.30
N ARG A 223 10.00 14.48 -2.41
CA ARG A 223 11.14 15.25 -2.97
C ARG A 223 11.00 15.55 -4.45
N ILE A 224 10.37 14.67 -5.23
CA ILE A 224 10.08 14.91 -6.64
C ILE A 224 9.08 16.08 -6.76
N TYR A 225 8.05 16.10 -5.94
CA TYR A 225 7.09 17.21 -5.88
C TYR A 225 7.72 18.52 -5.41
N LYS A 226 8.55 18.45 -4.37
CA LYS A 226 9.35 19.59 -3.89
C LYS A 226 10.24 20.15 -4.98
N THR A 227 10.93 19.29 -5.74
CA THR A 227 11.81 19.71 -6.83
C THR A 227 11.04 20.29 -8.01
N ALA A 228 9.87 19.74 -8.33
CA ALA A 228 9.06 20.19 -9.45
C ALA A 228 8.29 21.48 -9.16
N TYR A 229 7.81 21.68 -7.93
CA TYR A 229 6.82 22.72 -7.64
C TYR A 229 7.13 23.57 -6.40
N GLY A 230 8.20 23.28 -5.66
CA GLY A 230 8.54 23.98 -4.43
C GLY A 230 7.63 23.61 -3.26
N ASP A 231 7.39 24.57 -2.38
CA ASP A 231 6.49 24.41 -1.24
C ASP A 231 5.11 25.01 -1.51
N ALA A 232 4.08 24.44 -0.89
CA ALA A 232 2.83 25.15 -0.68
C ALA A 232 2.93 26.07 0.55
N THR A 233 1.95 26.96 0.72
CA THR A 233 1.82 27.81 1.91
C THR A 233 0.63 27.33 2.75
N GLY A 234 0.88 27.11 4.04
CA GLY A 234 -0.14 26.75 5.02
C GLY A 234 -0.31 27.82 6.10
N ALA A 235 -1.50 27.87 6.71
CA ALA A 235 -1.74 28.66 7.92
C ALA A 235 -1.57 27.78 9.17
N SER A 236 -0.91 28.30 10.21
CA SER A 236 -0.79 27.68 11.52
C SER A 236 -1.17 28.69 12.61
N THR A 237 -1.75 28.18 13.70
CA THR A 237 -1.97 28.91 14.94
C THR A 237 -1.13 28.34 16.09
N SER A 238 -0.32 27.31 15.83
CA SER A 238 0.60 26.73 16.83
C SER A 238 1.68 27.76 17.16
N GLY A 239 1.84 28.09 18.45
CA GLY A 239 2.76 29.16 18.87
C GLY A 239 2.37 30.58 18.41
N GLY A 240 1.17 30.77 17.85
CA GLY A 240 0.67 32.05 17.31
C GLY A 240 0.29 31.96 15.83
N ALA A 241 -0.54 32.89 15.35
CA ALA A 241 -0.99 32.89 13.95
C ALA A 241 0.15 33.28 12.99
N HIS A 242 0.50 32.39 12.06
CA HIS A 242 1.53 32.62 11.04
C HIS A 242 1.31 31.76 9.79
N GLN A 243 2.10 32.02 8.75
CA GLN A 243 2.17 31.17 7.55
C GLN A 243 3.46 30.36 7.57
N LEU A 244 3.42 29.13 7.08
CA LEU A 244 4.59 28.26 6.95
C LEU A 244 4.64 27.59 5.58
N ALA A 245 5.85 27.27 5.15
CA ALA A 245 6.10 26.48 3.96
C ALA A 245 5.86 24.99 4.27
N VAL A 246 4.99 24.35 3.49
CA VAL A 246 4.60 22.94 3.70
C VAL A 246 4.83 22.13 2.43
N PRO A 247 5.12 20.82 2.55
CA PRO A 247 5.20 19.94 1.39
C PRO A 247 3.94 20.05 0.54
N ILE A 248 4.13 20.16 -0.78
CA ILE A 248 3.04 20.43 -1.72
C ILE A 248 2.27 19.16 -2.13
N VAL A 249 2.90 17.99 -1.99
CA VAL A 249 2.28 16.69 -2.31
C VAL A 249 1.08 16.42 -1.40
N ARG A 250 0.01 15.88 -1.99
CA ARG A 250 -1.21 15.47 -1.27
C ARG A 250 -1.29 13.96 -1.11
N LEU A 251 -2.10 13.49 -0.17
CA LEU A 251 -2.23 12.06 0.14
C LEU A 251 -2.61 11.22 -1.09
N ASP A 252 -3.58 11.70 -1.88
CA ASP A 252 -4.08 11.02 -3.07
C ASP A 252 -3.02 10.90 -4.16
N GLU A 253 -2.18 11.93 -4.32
CA GLU A 253 -1.00 11.87 -5.19
C GLU A 253 0.03 10.88 -4.63
N LEU A 254 0.37 10.99 -3.34
CA LEU A 254 1.40 10.16 -2.72
C LEU A 254 1.07 8.67 -2.80
N GLN A 255 -0.17 8.28 -2.51
CA GLN A 255 -0.57 6.87 -2.47
C GLN A 255 -0.36 6.18 -3.81
N VAL A 256 -0.92 6.76 -4.87
CA VAL A 256 -0.86 6.19 -6.23
C VAL A 256 0.58 6.11 -6.72
N GLU A 257 1.40 7.11 -6.41
CA GLU A 257 2.77 7.17 -6.90
C GLU A 257 3.72 6.28 -6.11
N THR A 258 3.50 6.14 -4.81
CA THR A 258 4.23 5.21 -3.96
C THR A 258 4.02 3.78 -4.44
N GLU A 259 2.76 3.40 -4.73
CA GLU A 259 2.41 2.10 -5.29
C GLU A 259 3.08 1.88 -6.66
N GLN A 260 3.05 2.89 -7.53
CA GLN A 260 3.69 2.80 -8.85
C GLN A 260 5.21 2.58 -8.76
N ILE A 261 5.91 3.29 -7.87
CA ILE A 261 7.37 3.12 -7.70
C ILE A 261 7.68 1.80 -6.97
N GLY A 262 6.85 1.40 -6.01
CA GLY A 262 7.00 0.18 -5.21
C GLY A 262 6.58 -1.11 -5.89
N GLN A 263 5.98 -1.05 -7.09
CA GLN A 263 5.41 -2.21 -7.76
C GLN A 263 6.42 -3.36 -7.92
N GLY A 264 6.17 -4.49 -7.26
CA GLY A 264 7.03 -5.68 -7.30
C GLY A 264 8.36 -5.54 -6.55
N VAL A 265 8.54 -4.48 -5.76
CA VAL A 265 9.74 -4.27 -4.94
C VAL A 265 9.56 -4.96 -3.59
N ILE A 266 10.45 -5.90 -3.28
CA ILE A 266 10.58 -6.50 -1.95
C ILE A 266 12.06 -6.40 -1.57
N VAL A 267 12.38 -5.48 -0.67
CA VAL A 267 13.78 -5.21 -0.30
C VAL A 267 14.42 -6.45 0.33
N GLY A 268 15.53 -6.89 -0.26
CA GLY A 268 16.27 -8.08 0.18
C GLY A 268 16.10 -9.31 -0.73
N GLU A 269 15.06 -9.32 -1.58
CA GLU A 269 14.88 -10.36 -2.60
C GLU A 269 15.82 -10.17 -3.80
N ASN A 270 16.23 -11.25 -4.47
CA ASN A 270 17.19 -11.14 -5.56
C ASN A 270 16.69 -10.21 -6.69
N GLY A 271 17.46 -9.16 -7.02
CA GLY A 271 17.15 -8.21 -8.09
C GLY A 271 16.16 -7.08 -7.75
N TRP A 272 15.79 -6.93 -6.48
CA TRP A 272 14.83 -5.90 -6.02
C TRP A 272 15.25 -4.47 -6.42
N ASP A 273 16.55 -4.19 -6.42
CA ASP A 273 17.16 -2.90 -6.73
C ASP A 273 17.01 -2.53 -8.20
N ALA A 274 17.17 -3.50 -9.11
CA ALA A 274 16.92 -3.32 -10.53
C ALA A 274 15.44 -3.06 -10.84
N VAL A 275 14.53 -3.73 -10.14
CA VAL A 275 13.08 -3.50 -10.26
C VAL A 275 12.76 -2.07 -9.83
N LEU A 276 13.22 -1.65 -8.64
CA LEU A 276 13.02 -0.31 -8.13
C LEU A 276 13.59 0.77 -9.07
N GLU A 277 14.80 0.55 -9.60
CA GLU A 277 15.45 1.45 -10.54
C GLU A 277 14.63 1.65 -11.82
N ASN A 278 14.14 0.55 -12.40
CA ASN A 278 13.27 0.60 -13.58
C ASN A 278 11.95 1.33 -13.28
N ASN A 279 11.34 1.07 -12.12
CA ASN A 279 10.10 1.72 -11.72
C ASN A 279 10.28 3.24 -11.59
N LYS A 280 11.36 3.70 -10.94
CA LYS A 280 11.68 5.13 -10.82
C LYS A 280 11.87 5.81 -12.19
N GLN A 281 12.61 5.18 -13.09
CA GLN A 281 12.82 5.71 -14.44
C GLN A 281 11.51 5.84 -15.22
N ASN A 282 10.68 4.80 -15.19
CA ASN A 282 9.36 4.78 -15.84
C ASN A 282 8.43 5.84 -15.24
N PHE A 283 8.37 5.93 -13.92
CA PHE A 283 7.59 6.93 -13.19
C PHE A 283 7.96 8.35 -13.62
N LEU A 284 9.25 8.70 -13.57
CA LEU A 284 9.72 10.04 -13.92
C LEU A 284 9.53 10.37 -15.40
N ALA A 285 9.72 9.39 -16.29
CA ALA A 285 9.43 9.55 -17.71
C ALA A 285 7.97 9.94 -17.95
N GLN A 286 7.03 9.37 -17.19
CA GLN A 286 5.61 9.74 -17.24
C GLN A 286 5.34 11.08 -16.54
N PHE A 287 5.95 11.30 -15.37
CA PHE A 287 5.75 12.49 -14.54
C PHE A 287 6.04 13.78 -15.30
N VAL A 288 7.17 13.84 -16.02
CA VAL A 288 7.58 15.06 -16.75
C VAL A 288 6.73 15.38 -17.98
N GLN A 289 5.82 14.48 -18.36
CA GLN A 289 4.87 14.67 -19.45
C GLN A 289 3.48 15.11 -18.97
N ARG A 290 3.24 15.12 -17.65
CA ARG A 290 1.94 15.53 -17.09
C ARG A 290 1.71 17.02 -17.33
N SER A 291 0.45 17.38 -17.56
CA SER A 291 0.03 18.76 -17.84
C SER A 291 0.51 19.76 -16.77
N ARG A 292 0.43 19.39 -15.48
CA ARG A 292 0.93 20.22 -14.36
C ARG A 292 2.44 20.51 -14.51
N PHE A 293 3.23 19.50 -14.89
CA PHE A 293 4.67 19.66 -15.07
C PHE A 293 5.01 20.45 -16.33
N THR A 294 4.37 20.15 -17.47
CA THR A 294 4.63 20.85 -18.73
C THR A 294 4.17 22.31 -18.71
N ASN A 295 3.15 22.63 -17.89
CA ASN A 295 2.72 24.00 -17.66
C ASN A 295 3.72 24.78 -16.78
N ALA A 296 4.28 24.13 -15.76
CA ALA A 296 5.32 24.74 -14.91
C ALA A 296 6.66 24.91 -15.66
N PHE A 297 6.96 23.98 -16.57
CA PHE A 297 8.20 23.96 -17.34
C PHE A 297 7.90 23.78 -18.84
N PRO A 298 7.54 24.85 -19.57
CA PRO A 298 7.35 24.77 -21.01
C PRO A 298 8.59 24.21 -21.71
N VAL A 299 8.41 23.41 -22.76
CA VAL A 299 9.55 22.83 -23.52
C VAL A 299 10.44 23.89 -24.17
N THR A 300 9.95 25.13 -24.30
CA THR A 300 10.68 26.29 -24.83
C THR A 300 11.73 26.86 -23.87
N LEU A 301 11.77 26.41 -22.61
CA LEU A 301 12.84 26.79 -21.68
C LEU A 301 14.18 26.28 -22.21
N THR A 302 15.24 27.07 -22.00
CA THR A 302 16.59 26.58 -22.18
C THR A 302 16.93 25.52 -21.12
N PRO A 303 17.87 24.60 -21.38
CA PRO A 303 18.34 23.65 -20.36
C PRO A 303 18.80 24.31 -19.06
N ALA A 304 19.43 25.48 -19.15
CA ALA A 304 19.88 26.26 -18.00
C ALA A 304 18.72 26.74 -17.13
N GLU A 305 17.72 27.39 -17.73
CA GLU A 305 16.53 27.86 -17.01
C GLU A 305 15.77 26.70 -16.37
N PHE A 306 15.64 25.58 -17.07
CA PHE A 306 14.97 24.40 -16.54
C PHE A 306 15.68 23.82 -15.31
N VAL A 307 16.99 23.55 -15.41
CA VAL A 307 17.78 23.00 -14.30
C VAL A 307 17.82 23.98 -13.12
N ASP A 308 17.97 25.27 -13.38
CA ASP A 308 18.05 26.29 -12.33
C ASP A 308 16.73 26.48 -11.59
N ASN A 309 15.59 26.44 -12.30
CA ASN A 309 14.27 26.51 -11.67
C ASN A 309 14.01 25.28 -10.78
N LEU A 310 14.32 24.07 -11.26
CA LEU A 310 14.20 22.85 -10.45
C LEU A 310 15.11 22.92 -9.20
N ASN A 311 16.36 23.34 -9.38
CA ASN A 311 17.30 23.47 -8.29
C ASN A 311 16.85 24.54 -7.28
N GLN A 312 16.27 25.65 -7.74
CA GLN A 312 15.72 26.69 -6.88
C GLN A 312 14.59 26.16 -6.00
N TYR A 313 13.64 25.40 -6.56
CA TYR A 313 12.57 24.78 -5.78
C TYR A 313 13.08 23.75 -4.77
N ALA A 314 14.15 23.02 -5.14
CA ALA A 314 14.87 22.11 -4.27
C ALA A 314 15.77 22.82 -3.23
N GLY A 315 15.77 24.16 -3.13
CA GLY A 315 16.55 24.89 -2.15
C GLY A 315 18.03 25.11 -2.52
N ASN A 316 18.33 25.12 -3.82
CA ASN A 316 19.67 25.32 -4.39
C ASN A 316 20.71 24.29 -3.91
N VAL A 317 20.35 23.02 -3.95
CA VAL A 317 21.16 21.91 -3.43
C VAL A 317 22.36 21.56 -4.32
N LEU A 318 22.25 21.77 -5.63
CA LEU A 318 23.30 21.40 -6.58
C LEU A 318 24.59 22.22 -6.37
N SER A 319 25.72 21.53 -6.32
CA SER A 319 27.04 22.12 -6.55
C SER A 319 27.24 22.50 -8.02
N SER A 320 28.29 23.29 -8.31
CA SER A 320 28.64 23.65 -9.69
C SER A 320 28.87 22.45 -10.60
N SER A 321 29.47 21.36 -10.08
CA SER A 321 29.70 20.13 -10.85
C SER A 321 28.42 19.34 -11.07
N GLU A 322 27.54 19.24 -10.07
CA GLU A 322 26.27 18.53 -10.23
C GLU A 322 25.33 19.27 -11.18
N ARG A 323 25.32 20.62 -11.12
CA ARG A 323 24.62 21.46 -12.09
C ARG A 323 25.14 21.25 -13.51
N ALA A 324 26.47 21.22 -13.70
CA ALA A 324 27.06 20.94 -15.00
C ALA A 324 26.67 19.55 -15.53
N ALA A 325 26.63 18.53 -14.65
CA ALA A 325 26.18 17.18 -15.02
C ALA A 325 24.69 17.16 -15.44
N ALA A 326 23.83 17.87 -14.72
CA ALA A 326 22.41 17.96 -15.06
C ALA A 326 22.17 18.65 -16.42
N LEU A 327 22.99 19.66 -16.75
CA LEU A 327 22.96 20.33 -18.07
C LEU A 327 23.47 19.43 -19.19
N ALA A 328 24.51 18.62 -18.91
CA ALA A 328 25.09 17.71 -19.89
C ALA A 328 24.09 16.66 -20.41
N LEU A 329 23.03 16.35 -19.65
CA LEU A 329 21.93 15.48 -20.08
C LEU A 329 21.19 16.00 -21.33
N PHE A 330 21.23 17.30 -21.58
CA PHE A 330 20.60 17.94 -22.74
C PHE A 330 21.56 18.06 -23.95
N GLY A 331 22.85 17.78 -23.80
CA GLY A 331 23.85 17.95 -24.86
C GLY A 331 23.86 19.37 -25.42
N ASP A 332 23.84 19.50 -26.75
CA ASP A 332 23.81 20.79 -27.46
C ASP A 332 22.37 21.32 -27.70
N ALA A 333 21.35 20.76 -27.03
CA ALA A 333 19.97 21.20 -27.20
C ALA A 333 19.78 22.65 -26.72
N ILE A 334 19.01 23.42 -27.48
CA ILE A 334 18.67 24.81 -27.16
C ILE A 334 17.38 24.93 -26.33
N ASP A 335 16.62 23.83 -26.22
CA ASP A 335 15.34 23.76 -25.54
C ASP A 335 15.27 22.49 -24.66
N THR A 336 14.13 22.26 -24.03
CA THR A 336 13.91 21.11 -23.15
C THR A 336 12.85 20.15 -23.69
N SER A 337 12.78 19.98 -25.01
CA SER A 337 11.88 19.01 -25.66
C SER A 337 12.26 17.55 -25.41
N ASN A 338 13.53 17.26 -25.08
CA ASN A 338 13.99 15.90 -24.74
C ASN A 338 13.42 15.43 -23.39
N THR A 339 12.39 14.59 -23.45
CA THR A 339 11.71 14.02 -22.28
C THR A 339 12.64 13.21 -21.37
N SER A 340 13.58 12.45 -21.94
CA SER A 340 14.51 11.63 -21.16
C SER A 340 15.45 12.50 -20.33
N ALA A 341 16.00 13.56 -20.93
CA ALA A 341 16.84 14.52 -20.23
C ALA A 341 16.07 15.22 -19.10
N ARG A 342 14.82 15.66 -19.33
CA ARG A 342 13.96 16.26 -18.28
C ARG A 342 13.78 15.32 -17.09
N ALA A 343 13.44 14.06 -17.36
CA ALA A 343 13.22 13.05 -16.32
C ALA A 343 14.49 12.78 -15.51
N GLN A 344 15.63 12.64 -16.19
CA GLN A 344 16.93 12.40 -15.55
C GLN A 344 17.38 13.61 -14.72
N SER A 345 17.24 14.85 -15.22
CA SER A 345 17.59 16.06 -14.45
C SER A 345 16.72 16.23 -13.21
N LEU A 346 15.40 16.05 -13.33
CA LEU A 346 14.47 16.10 -12.19
C LEU A 346 14.88 15.07 -11.13
N ARG A 347 15.14 13.83 -11.56
CA ARG A 347 15.56 12.76 -10.66
C ARG A 347 16.87 13.07 -9.94
N GLN A 348 17.87 13.52 -10.67
CA GLN A 348 19.20 13.83 -10.12
C GLN A 348 19.11 14.85 -8.97
N ILE A 349 18.19 15.82 -9.09
CA ILE A 349 17.96 16.82 -8.04
C ILE A 349 17.12 16.23 -6.90
N ALA A 350 16.05 15.49 -7.20
CA ALA A 350 15.16 14.89 -6.20
C ALA A 350 15.85 13.82 -5.31
N GLU A 351 16.86 13.14 -5.85
CA GLU A 351 17.70 12.17 -5.13
C GLU A 351 18.97 12.80 -4.52
N ASN A 352 19.13 14.13 -4.62
CA ASN A 352 20.31 14.80 -4.05
C ASN A 352 20.36 14.65 -2.52
N GLN A 353 21.53 14.30 -1.99
CA GLN A 353 21.69 14.04 -0.55
C GLN A 353 21.40 15.26 0.33
N LYS A 354 21.69 16.49 -0.15
CA LYS A 354 21.38 17.70 0.62
C LYS A 354 19.88 17.93 0.69
N LEU A 355 19.15 17.71 -0.40
CA LEU A 355 17.68 17.78 -0.42
C LEU A 355 17.08 16.71 0.49
N TYR A 356 17.58 15.48 0.39
CA TYR A 356 17.19 14.41 1.31
C TYR A 356 17.33 14.84 2.77
N ASN A 357 18.50 15.38 3.15
CA ASN A 357 18.75 15.80 4.52
C ASN A 357 17.87 16.97 4.97
N SER A 358 17.63 17.96 4.09
CA SER A 358 16.84 19.15 4.43
C SER A 358 15.35 18.87 4.54
N GLU A 359 14.83 17.93 3.75
CA GLU A 359 13.40 17.59 3.75
C GLU A 359 13.05 16.46 4.72
N PHE A 360 14.03 15.70 5.22
CA PHE A 360 13.77 14.50 6.01
C PHE A 360 12.75 14.70 7.15
N ASN A 361 12.92 15.73 8.00
CA ASN A 361 12.00 15.97 9.11
C ASN A 361 10.60 16.40 8.63
N ARG A 362 10.52 17.19 7.56
CA ARG A 362 9.24 17.66 6.99
C ARG A 362 8.48 16.49 6.39
N ALA A 363 9.16 15.69 5.58
CA ALA A 363 8.62 14.46 5.01
C ALA A 363 8.23 13.47 6.11
N PHE A 364 9.07 13.26 7.13
CA PHE A 364 8.77 12.33 8.23
C PHE A 364 7.46 12.69 8.92
N VAL A 365 7.27 13.96 9.32
CA VAL A 365 5.99 14.40 9.92
C VAL A 365 4.83 14.19 8.95
N LEU A 366 5.01 14.51 7.67
CA LEU A 366 3.97 14.32 6.66
C LEU A 366 3.56 12.84 6.54
N MET A 367 4.52 11.92 6.58
CA MET A 367 4.26 10.48 6.50
C MET A 367 3.50 9.94 7.71
N GLU A 368 3.59 10.59 8.88
CA GLU A 368 2.75 10.22 10.03
C GLU A 368 1.26 10.53 9.75
N TYR A 369 0.96 11.67 9.11
CA TYR A 369 -0.40 12.02 8.71
C TYR A 369 -0.92 11.11 7.59
N PHE A 370 -0.08 10.81 6.61
CA PHE A 370 -0.47 10.02 5.46
C PHE A 370 -0.56 8.52 5.76
N GLY A 371 0.42 7.96 6.46
CA GLY A 371 0.44 6.56 6.84
C GLY A 371 -0.58 6.26 7.93
N TYR A 372 -0.47 6.92 9.09
CA TYR A 372 -1.34 6.61 10.22
C TYR A 372 -2.70 7.29 10.14
N LEU A 373 -2.81 8.57 9.79
CA LEU A 373 -4.11 9.26 9.86
C LEU A 373 -4.91 9.18 8.55
N ARG A 374 -4.28 8.75 7.44
CA ARG A 374 -4.88 8.64 6.11
C ARG A 374 -5.60 9.91 5.68
N ARG A 375 -5.02 11.08 5.99
CA ARG A 375 -5.54 12.39 5.57
C ARG A 375 -4.44 13.41 5.34
N ASN A 376 -4.78 14.50 4.66
CA ASN A 376 -3.89 15.67 4.60
C ASN A 376 -3.82 16.39 5.96
N PRO A 377 -2.68 16.99 6.34
CA PRO A 377 -2.55 17.64 7.65
C PRO A 377 -3.51 18.82 7.89
N ASN A 378 -4.04 19.41 6.82
CA ASN A 378 -5.00 20.52 6.86
C ASN A 378 -6.46 20.09 6.66
N GLU A 379 -6.74 18.79 6.67
CA GLU A 379 -8.10 18.24 6.64
C GLU A 379 -8.60 17.98 8.06
N ARG A 380 -9.92 17.81 8.20
CA ARG A 380 -10.56 17.52 9.48
C ARG A 380 -9.86 16.34 10.19
N PRO A 381 -9.72 16.39 11.52
CA PRO A 381 -10.29 17.38 12.45
C PRO A 381 -9.60 18.75 12.48
N ASP A 382 -8.47 18.92 11.78
CA ASP A 382 -7.78 20.20 11.67
C ASP A 382 -8.46 21.13 10.65
N THR A 383 -8.15 22.43 10.73
CA THR A 383 -8.59 23.47 9.77
C THR A 383 -7.43 24.19 9.09
N GLY A 384 -6.20 23.70 9.32
CA GLY A 384 -4.94 24.27 8.86
C GLY A 384 -3.78 23.37 9.26
N TYR A 385 -2.55 23.87 9.20
CA TYR A 385 -1.36 23.07 9.43
C TYR A 385 -0.84 23.12 10.87
N SER A 386 -1.66 23.54 11.84
CA SER A 386 -1.24 23.71 13.24
C SER A 386 -0.69 22.42 13.86
N GLY A 387 -1.31 21.27 13.58
CA GLY A 387 -0.82 19.97 14.05
C GLY A 387 0.53 19.59 13.41
N TYR A 388 0.64 19.76 12.09
CA TYR A 388 1.89 19.52 11.35
C TYR A 388 3.03 20.40 11.87
N ASP A 389 2.76 21.69 12.05
CA ASP A 389 3.70 22.67 12.57
C ASP A 389 4.15 22.35 14.01
N PHE A 390 3.21 21.96 14.88
CA PHE A 390 3.54 21.49 16.22
C PHE A 390 4.50 20.31 16.19
N TRP A 391 4.19 19.28 15.41
CA TRP A 391 5.01 18.07 15.33
C TRP A 391 6.37 18.32 14.69
N LEU A 392 6.43 19.13 13.64
CA LEU A 392 7.69 19.53 13.01
C LEU A 392 8.59 20.29 14.00
N ASN A 393 8.05 21.26 14.73
CA ASN A 393 8.80 21.99 15.75
C ASN A 393 9.26 21.08 16.89
N LYS A 394 8.41 20.14 17.33
CA LYS A 394 8.78 19.16 18.36
C LYS A 394 9.91 18.24 17.89
N LEU A 395 9.84 17.71 16.67
CA LEU A 395 10.89 16.86 16.10
C LEU A 395 12.21 17.62 15.96
N ASN A 396 12.15 18.86 15.48
CA ASN A 396 13.33 19.72 15.34
C ASN A 396 13.96 20.06 16.71
N ALA A 397 13.17 20.25 17.76
CA ALA A 397 13.67 20.48 19.11
C ALA A 397 14.48 19.29 19.67
N PHE A 398 14.25 18.09 19.13
CA PHE A 398 15.03 16.88 19.44
C PHE A 398 16.03 16.51 18.33
N ASN A 399 16.40 17.44 17.45
CA ASN A 399 17.35 17.24 16.35
C ASN A 399 16.95 16.08 15.41
N GLY A 400 15.66 15.87 15.16
CA GLY A 400 15.17 14.76 14.32
C GLY A 400 15.03 13.42 15.06
N ASP A 401 15.29 13.37 16.37
CA ASP A 401 15.10 12.16 17.18
C ASP A 401 13.61 11.94 17.47
N TYR A 402 12.96 11.18 16.59
CA TYR A 402 11.53 10.85 16.67
C TYR A 402 11.17 10.05 17.92
N GLN A 403 12.13 9.30 18.49
CA GLN A 403 11.92 8.52 19.72
C GLN A 403 11.82 9.47 20.92
N LYS A 404 12.75 10.42 21.04
CA LYS A 404 12.68 11.46 22.09
C LYS A 404 11.52 12.41 21.89
N ALA A 405 11.12 12.67 20.65
CA ALA A 405 9.92 13.43 20.34
C ALA A 405 8.62 12.66 20.67
N GLU A 406 8.71 11.35 20.98
CA GLU A 406 7.60 10.41 21.13
C GLU A 406 6.58 10.47 19.98
N MET A 407 7.06 10.81 18.77
CA MET A 407 6.19 11.15 17.65
C MET A 407 5.38 9.95 17.19
N VAL A 408 6.05 8.91 16.71
CA VAL A 408 5.41 7.69 16.20
C VAL A 408 4.49 7.09 17.26
N LYS A 409 4.95 7.01 18.51
CA LYS A 409 4.15 6.54 19.65
C LYS A 409 2.86 7.34 19.81
N ALA A 410 2.92 8.67 19.72
CA ALA A 410 1.75 9.53 19.87
C ALA A 410 0.74 9.33 18.72
N PHE A 411 1.21 9.14 17.48
CA PHE A 411 0.32 8.87 16.35
C PHE A 411 -0.38 7.51 16.50
N ILE A 412 0.35 6.43 16.75
CA ILE A 412 -0.23 5.07 16.83
C ILE A 412 -1.09 4.82 18.09
N THR A 413 -0.98 5.70 19.10
CA THR A 413 -1.83 5.66 20.30
C THR A 413 -2.93 6.71 20.29
N SER A 414 -2.96 7.59 19.28
CA SER A 414 -3.97 8.63 19.17
C SER A 414 -5.37 8.04 19.02
N GLY A 415 -6.37 8.72 19.59
CA GLY A 415 -7.77 8.36 19.41
C GLY A 415 -8.18 8.39 17.93
N GLU A 416 -7.60 9.30 17.15
CA GLU A 416 -7.82 9.41 15.71
C GLU A 416 -7.33 8.15 14.97
N TYR A 417 -6.07 7.73 15.15
CA TYR A 417 -5.56 6.50 14.56
C TYR A 417 -6.39 5.28 14.96
N ARG A 418 -6.67 5.12 16.26
CA ARG A 418 -7.44 3.98 16.77
C ARG A 418 -8.87 3.94 16.21
N SER A 419 -9.48 5.12 16.00
CA SER A 419 -10.83 5.22 15.46
C SER A 419 -10.97 4.75 14.01
N ARG A 420 -9.87 4.66 13.25
CA ARG A 420 -9.87 4.05 11.90
C ARG A 420 -10.30 2.59 11.91
N PHE A 421 -10.10 1.90 13.03
CA PHE A 421 -10.28 0.46 13.12
C PHE A 421 -11.49 0.06 13.96
N GLY A 422 -12.27 1.04 14.44
CA GLY A 422 -13.53 0.83 15.14
C GLY A 422 -13.80 1.84 16.24
N PRO A 423 -15.00 1.84 16.83
CA PRO A 423 -15.33 2.72 17.95
C PRO A 423 -14.43 2.42 19.16
N LEU A 424 -13.95 3.49 19.81
CA LEU A 424 -13.11 3.44 21.01
C LEU A 424 -13.82 2.84 22.22
#